data_AF-A0A9X1AER9-F1
#
_entry.id   AF-A0A9X1AER9-F1
#
_cell.length_a   1.000
_cell.length_b   1.000
_cell.length_c   1.000
_cell.angle_alpha   90.00
_cell.angle_beta   90.00
_cell.angle_gamma   90.00
#
_symmetry.space_group_name_H-M   'P 1'
#
loop_
_entity.id
_entity.type
_entity.pdbx_description
1 polymer ?
#
loop_
_entity_poly.entity_id
_entity_poly.type
_entity_poly.pdbx_seq_one_letter_code
_entity_poly.pdbx_strand_id
1 'polypeptide(L)' 'MSLPDRLSNDPRSPFFNAEALQAGVGILFNGKERQDVSEYCVSEGWIRVPAGKSKDRYGEPITIKLKGTVEAFPKP' A
#
# COMPACT_ATOMS: atom_id res chain seq x y z
N MET A 1 -3.00 5.95 17.29
CA MET A 1 -2.86 4.66 16.62
C MET A 1 -1.55 4.68 15.85
N SER A 2 -0.57 3.85 16.21
CA SER A 2 0.65 3.72 15.39
C SER A 2 0.33 2.77 14.23
N LEU A 3 0.48 3.24 13.00
CA LEU A 3 0.31 2.39 11.82
C LEU A 3 1.53 1.48 11.64
N PRO A 4 1.35 0.28 11.03
CA PRO A 4 2.47 -0.59 10.69
C PRO A 4 3.47 0.12 9.79
N ASP A 5 4.76 -0.15 9.98
CA ASP A 5 5.82 0.34 9.07
C ASP A 5 5.61 -0.15 7.63
N ARG A 6 5.10 -1.38 7.49
CA ARG A 6 4.75 -2.01 6.22
C ARG A 6 3.38 -2.67 6.34
N LEU A 7 2.52 -2.40 5.37
CA LEU A 7 1.18 -2.98 5.30
C LEU A 7 0.85 -3.31 3.85
N SER A 8 0.29 -4.50 3.64
CA SER A 8 -0.22 -4.97 2.36
C SER A 8 -1.70 -5.27 2.46
N ASN A 9 -2.44 -4.99 1.39
CA ASN A 9 -3.84 -5.39 1.27
C ASN A 9 -4.04 -6.80 0.68
N ASP A 10 -2.96 -7.48 0.29
CA ASP A 10 -3.01 -8.86 -0.21
C ASP A 10 -2.94 -9.84 0.98
N PRO A 11 -3.98 -10.68 1.22
CA PRO A 11 -3.99 -11.68 2.28
C PRO A 11 -2.85 -12.71 2.22
N ARG A 12 -2.19 -12.85 1.06
CA ARG A 12 -1.06 -13.76 0.87
C ARG A 12 0.26 -13.16 1.33
N SER A 13 0.30 -11.86 1.61
CA SER A 13 1.50 -11.16 2.06
C SER A 13 1.74 -11.39 3.56
N PRO A 14 2.99 -11.59 4.01
CA PRO A 14 3.32 -11.63 5.44
C PRO A 14 3.07 -10.28 6.15
N PHE A 15 2.85 -9.21 5.39
CA PHE A 15 2.53 -7.87 5.90
C PHE A 15 1.03 -7.54 5.78
N PHE A 16 0.18 -8.56 5.58
CA PHE A 16 -1.26 -8.38 5.64
C PHE A 16 -1.73 -8.19 7.08
N ASN A 17 -2.55 -7.16 7.32
CA ASN A 17 -3.18 -6.94 8.61
C ASN A 17 -4.62 -6.42 8.41
N ALA A 18 -5.60 -7.30 8.63
CA ALA A 18 -7.01 -6.99 8.44
C ALA A 18 -7.52 -5.87 9.37
N GLU A 19 -7.07 -5.85 10.63
CA GLU A 19 -7.49 -4.85 11.61
C GLU A 19 -7.03 -3.45 11.22
N ALA A 20 -5.77 -3.32 10.78
CA ALA A 20 -5.24 -2.04 10.30
C ALA A 20 -5.97 -1.55 9.05
N LEU A 21 -6.26 -2.46 8.10
CA LEU A 21 -7.01 -2.13 6.89
C LEU A 21 -8.45 -1.71 7.20
N GLN A 22 -9.11 -2.40 8.14
CA GLN A 22 -10.48 -2.09 8.55
C GLN A 22 -10.56 -0.77 9.35
N ALA A 23 -9.55 -0.46 10.15
CA ALA A 23 -9.45 0.83 10.84
C ALA A 23 -9.26 2.02 9.89
N GLY A 24 -8.86 1.76 8.64
CA GLY A 24 -8.68 2.76 7.59
C GLY A 24 -7.29 3.40 7.61
N VAL A 25 -6.61 3.31 6.47
CA VAL A 25 -5.24 3.84 6.29
C VAL A 25 -5.19 4.69 5.02
N GLY A 26 -4.76 5.94 5.18
CA GLY A 26 -4.40 6.83 4.08
C GLY A 26 -2.88 6.87 3.88
N ILE A 27 -2.45 7.08 2.63
CA ILE A 27 -1.03 7.16 2.26
C ILE A 27 -0.76 8.47 1.53
N LEU A 28 0.20 9.25 2.02
CA LEU A 28 0.86 10.31 1.27
C LEU A 28 2.15 9.76 0.65
N PHE A 29 2.29 9.89 -0.66
CA PHE A 29 3.49 9.54 -1.39
C PHE A 29 4.07 10.77 -2.06
N ASN A 30 5.29 11.14 -1.69
CA ASN A 30 5.94 12.40 -2.10
C ASN A 30 5.01 13.62 -1.90
N GLY A 31 4.37 13.69 -0.73
CA GLY A 31 3.46 14.79 -0.35
C GLY A 31 2.09 14.76 -1.04
N LYS A 32 1.76 13.72 -1.83
CA LYS A 32 0.46 13.58 -2.50
C LYS A 32 -0.29 12.36 -2.00
N GLU A 33 -1.56 12.55 -1.68
CA GLU A 33 -2.41 11.43 -1.26
C GLU A 33 -2.63 10.43 -2.39
N ARG A 34 -2.54 9.13 -2.06
CA ARG A 34 -2.75 8.01 -2.96
C ARG A 34 -3.83 7.09 -2.40
N GLN A 35 -4.68 6.61 -3.29
CA GLN A 35 -5.81 5.72 -2.97
C GLN A 35 -5.68 4.34 -3.63
N ASP A 36 -4.73 4.21 -4.55
CA ASP A 36 -4.45 3.03 -5.36
C ASP A 36 -3.29 2.18 -4.80
N VAL A 37 -2.91 2.41 -3.53
CA VAL A 37 -1.79 1.71 -2.89
C VAL A 37 -2.21 0.30 -2.50
N SER A 38 -1.55 -0.70 -3.07
CA SER A 38 -1.73 -2.11 -2.67
C SER A 38 -0.84 -2.46 -1.48
N GLU A 39 0.33 -1.84 -1.38
CA GLU A 39 1.26 -2.05 -0.27
C GLU A 39 2.18 -0.84 -0.11
N TYR A 40 2.64 -0.56 1.10
CA TYR A 40 3.64 0.47 1.37
C TYR A 40 4.70 -0.02 2.36
N CYS A 41 5.88 0.61 2.35
CA CYS A 41 6.86 0.50 3.41
C CYS A 41 7.45 1.88 3.69
N VAL A 42 7.28 2.36 4.93
CA VAL A 42 7.71 3.69 5.38
C VAL A 42 9.23 3.72 5.54
N SER A 43 9.80 2.77 6.30
CA SER A 43 11.23 2.68 6.53
C SER A 43 12.07 2.53 5.25
N GLU A 44 11.60 1.74 4.29
CA GLU A 44 12.28 1.55 3.00
C GLU A 44 11.89 2.61 1.94
N GLY A 45 10.90 3.46 2.22
CA GLY A 45 10.49 4.56 1.33
C GLY A 45 9.94 4.11 -0.03
N TRP A 46 8.92 3.25 -0.05
CA TRP A 46 8.26 2.88 -1.30
C TRP A 46 6.78 2.51 -1.14
N ILE A 47 6.04 2.63 -2.25
CA ILE A 47 4.68 2.09 -2.42
C ILE A 47 4.63 1.11 -3.59
N ARG A 48 3.69 0.17 -3.53
CA ARG A 48 3.33 -0.74 -4.61
C ARG A 48 1.92 -0.39 -5.07
N VAL A 49 1.78 -0.15 -6.38
CA VAL A 49 0.54 0.30 -7.01
C VAL A 49 0.25 -0.52 -8.27
N PRO A 50 -1.02 -0.67 -8.68
CA PRO A 50 -1.36 -1.29 -9.96
C PRO A 50 -0.75 -0.53 -11.14
N ALA A 51 -0.20 -1.28 -12.09
CA ALA A 51 0.36 -0.78 -13.34
C ALA A 51 -0.75 -0.64 -14.39
N GLY A 52 -1.62 0.33 -14.20
CA GLY A 52 -2.79 0.53 -15.06
C GLY A 52 -3.83 -0.59 -14.90
N LYS A 53 -4.41 -1.04 -16.03
CA LYS A 53 -5.48 -2.06 -16.05
C LYS A 53 -4.99 -3.48 -16.34
N SER A 54 -3.68 -3.66 -16.50
CA SER A 54 -3.09 -4.94 -16.88
C SER A 54 -3.17 -5.97 -15.76
N LYS A 55 -3.47 -7.22 -16.13
CA LYS A 55 -3.54 -8.37 -15.23
C LYS A 55 -2.56 -9.44 -15.67
N ASP A 56 -2.09 -10.25 -14.72
CA ASP A 56 -1.27 -11.41 -14.99
C ASP A 56 -2.12 -12.60 -15.52
N ARG A 57 -1.47 -13.75 -15.74
CA ARG A 57 -2.14 -14.98 -16.21
C ARG A 57 -3.16 -15.57 -15.24
N TYR A 58 -3.15 -15.16 -13.99
CA TYR A 58 -4.09 -15.58 -12.96
C TYR A 58 -5.21 -14.55 -12.74
N GLY A 59 -5.19 -13.44 -13.48
CA GLY A 59 -6.17 -12.36 -13.38
C GLY A 59 -5.87 -11.35 -12.28
N GLU A 60 -4.69 -11.44 -11.65
CA GLU A 60 -4.26 -10.52 -10.60
C GLU A 60 -3.69 -9.23 -11.22
N PRO A 61 -3.94 -8.05 -10.65
CA PRO A 61 -3.36 -6.81 -11.13
C PRO A 61 -1.83 -6.87 -11.16
N ILE A 62 -1.23 -6.50 -12.29
CA ILE A 62 0.22 -6.28 -12.32
C ILE A 62 0.51 -5.04 -11.50
N THR A 63 1.48 -5.11 -10.59
CA THR A 63 1.88 -3.98 -9.75
C THR A 63 3.32 -3.54 -10.02
N ILE A 64 3.60 -2.27 -9.76
CA ILE A 64 4.94 -1.68 -9.80
C ILE A 64 5.29 -1.07 -8.46
N LYS A 65 6.58 -1.07 -8.12
CA LYS A 65 7.12 -0.40 -6.94
C LYS A 65 7.61 1.00 -7.32
N LEU A 66 7.10 2.01 -6.61
CA LEU A 66 7.54 3.40 -6.72
C LEU A 66 8.30 3.78 -5.45
N LYS A 67 9.51 4.30 -5.59
CA LYS A 67 10.33 4.78 -4.46
C LYS A 67 10.11 6.27 -4.21
N GLY A 68 10.09 6.68 -2.94
CA GLY A 68 9.85 8.05 -2.53
C GLY A 68 9.52 8.17 -1.04
N THR A 69 9.24 9.38 -0.58
CA THR A 69 8.78 9.61 0.79
C THR A 69 7.39 9.01 0.96
N VAL A 70 7.22 8.19 1.99
CA VAL A 70 5.97 7.52 2.33
C VAL A 70 5.56 7.95 3.72
N GLU A 71 4.34 8.45 3.86
CA GLU A 71 3.75 8.78 5.14
C GLU A 71 2.38 8.11 5.24
N ALA A 72 2.20 7.29 6.26
CA ALA A 72 0.94 6.61 6.52
C ALA A 72 0.20 7.34 7.65
N PHE A 73 -1.10 7.57 7.48
CA PHE A 73 -1.93 8.25 8.46
C PHE A 73 -3.29 7.53 8.64
N PRO A 74 -3.88 7.54 9.84
CA PRO A 74 -5.21 6.98 10.04
C PRO A 74 -6.23 7.75 9.21
N LYS A 75 -7.04 7.03 8.42
CA LYS A 75 -8.08 7.63 7.59
C LYS A 75 -9.39 6.88 7.83
N PRO A 76 -10.26 7.40 8.72
CA PRO A 76 -11.53 6.75 9.04
C PRO A 76 -12.51 6.75 7.86
#